data_AF-A0A731LRB5-F1
#
_entry.id   AF-A0A731LRB5-F1
#
_cell.length_a   1.000
_cell.length_b   1.000
_cell.length_c   1.000
_cell.angle_alpha   90.00
_cell.angle_beta   90.00
_cell.angle_gamma   90.00
#
_symmetry.space_group_name_H-M   'P 1'
#
loop_
_entity.id
_entity.type
_entity.pdbx_description
1 polymer ?
#
loop_
_entity_poly.entity_id
_entity_poly.type
_entity_poly.pdbx_seq_one_letter_code
_entity_poly.pdbx_strand_id
1 'polypeptide(L)'
;MRIEEDLKLGFKDVLIRPKRSTLKSRSDVELERQFTFKHSGQTWSGVPIIAANMDTVGTFEMAQALAGFDILTAVHKHYTVEEWAAFINTASADVLKHVMVSTGTSDADFEKTVQILALNPALNFVCIDVANGYSEHFVQFVAKAREAWPTKTICAGNVVTGEMCEELILSGADIVKVGIGPGSVCTTRVKTGVGYPQLSAVIECADAAHGLGGMIVSDGGCTMPGDVAK
;
A
#
# COMPACT_ATOMS: atom_id res chain seq x y z
N MET A 1 16.28 14.21 -16.20
CA MET A 1 16.87 13.12 -15.40
C MET A 1 17.72 13.79 -14.33
N ARG A 2 17.35 13.60 -13.06
CA ARG A 2 18.08 14.15 -11.90
C ARG A 2 18.82 12.99 -11.24
N ILE A 3 20.11 13.17 -11.01
CA ILE A 3 20.92 12.20 -10.26
C ILE A 3 21.02 12.73 -8.84
N GLU A 4 20.64 11.90 -7.88
CA GLU A 4 20.85 12.19 -6.46
C GLU A 4 22.27 11.79 -6.10
N GLU A 5 23.10 12.76 -5.72
CA GLU A 5 24.51 12.55 -5.38
C GLU A 5 24.71 12.20 -3.89
N ASP A 6 23.72 12.52 -3.05
CA ASP A 6 23.74 12.22 -1.62
C ASP A 6 23.63 10.72 -1.35
N LEU A 7 24.26 10.27 -0.26
CA LEU A 7 24.19 8.88 0.18
C LEU A 7 22.74 8.48 0.50
N LYS A 8 22.25 7.44 -0.16
CA LYS A 8 20.95 6.80 0.09
C LYS A 8 21.15 5.38 0.61
N LEU A 9 20.29 4.95 1.53
CA LEU A 9 20.38 3.71 2.27
C LEU A 9 19.28 2.72 1.86
N GLY A 10 19.63 1.44 1.78
CA GLY A 10 18.69 0.33 1.80
C GLY A 10 18.66 -0.38 3.17
N PHE A 11 17.78 -1.36 3.31
CA PHE A 11 17.63 -2.09 4.58
C PHE A 11 18.91 -2.77 5.06
N LYS A 12 19.73 -3.29 4.13
CA LYS A 12 20.99 -3.98 4.47
C LYS A 12 22.07 -3.07 5.04
N ASP A 13 21.94 -1.75 4.87
CA ASP A 13 22.98 -0.78 5.22
C ASP A 13 22.87 -0.31 6.69
N VAL A 14 21.84 -0.74 7.43
CA VAL A 14 21.56 -0.28 8.79
C VAL A 14 21.18 -1.41 9.76
N LEU A 15 21.32 -1.13 11.06
CA LEU A 15 20.80 -1.91 12.16
C LEU A 15 20.09 -1.00 13.17
N ILE A 16 19.05 -1.49 13.82
CA ILE A 16 18.35 -0.75 14.89
C ILE A 16 19.16 -0.87 16.17
N ARG A 17 19.60 0.27 16.72
CA ARG A 17 20.34 0.32 17.99
C ARG A 17 19.42 -0.10 19.15
N PRO A 18 19.81 -1.10 19.97
CA PRO A 18 19.05 -1.45 21.17
C PRO A 18 18.91 -0.27 22.15
N LYS A 19 17.79 -0.22 22.87
CA LYS A 19 17.53 0.76 23.94
C LYS A 19 17.13 0.02 25.22
N ARG A 20 17.37 0.65 26.38
CA ARG A 20 16.89 0.14 27.67
C ARG A 20 15.37 -0.03 27.61
N SER A 21 14.87 -1.20 27.97
CA SER A 21 13.43 -1.54 27.92
C SER A 21 12.94 -2.04 29.27
N THR A 22 11.65 -1.80 29.55
CA THR A 22 10.93 -2.38 30.70
C THR A 22 10.15 -3.64 30.34
N LEU A 23 10.07 -3.99 29.05
CA LEU A 23 9.43 -5.22 28.58
C LEU A 23 10.18 -6.45 29.13
N LYS A 24 9.42 -7.44 29.60
CA LYS A 24 9.99 -8.68 30.16
C LYS A 24 9.96 -9.81 29.14
N SER A 25 8.96 -9.79 28.25
CA SER A 25 8.77 -10.80 27.21
C SER A 25 8.41 -10.16 25.88
N ARG A 26 8.66 -10.90 24.79
CA ARG A 26 8.18 -10.55 23.44
C ARG A 26 6.66 -10.64 23.32
N SER A 27 6.03 -11.47 24.14
CA SER A 27 4.56 -11.58 24.22
C SER A 27 3.89 -10.31 24.76
N ASP A 28 4.66 -9.39 25.33
CA ASP A 28 4.15 -8.13 25.88
C ASP A 28 4.09 -7.02 24.81
N VAL A 29 4.48 -7.33 23.56
CA VAL A 29 4.53 -6.37 22.45
C VAL A 29 3.21 -6.39 21.70
N GLU A 30 2.60 -5.21 21.57
CA GLU A 30 1.45 -4.98 20.70
C GLU A 30 1.93 -4.64 19.27
N LEU A 31 1.47 -5.41 18.29
CA LEU A 31 1.78 -5.17 16.87
C LEU A 31 0.67 -4.40 16.17
N GLU A 32 -0.54 -4.44 16.73
CA GLU A 32 -1.68 -3.73 16.17
C GLU A 32 -1.47 -2.21 16.19
N ARG A 33 -1.92 -1.57 15.12
CA ARG A 33 -1.95 -0.12 14.98
C ARG A 33 -3.35 0.30 14.65
N GLN A 34 -3.74 1.46 15.16
CA GLN A 34 -4.96 2.15 14.76
C GLN A 34 -4.61 3.39 13.96
N PHE A 35 -5.24 3.54 12.79
CA PHE A 35 -5.10 4.70 11.92
C PHE A 35 -6.47 5.27 11.57
N THR A 36 -6.57 6.60 11.57
CA THR A 36 -7.69 7.33 10.95
C THR A 36 -7.17 8.02 9.71
N PHE A 37 -7.78 7.73 8.57
CA PHE A 37 -7.29 8.15 7.27
C PHE A 37 -7.84 9.53 6.86
N LYS A 38 -6.93 10.39 6.37
CA LYS A 38 -7.18 11.83 6.15
C LYS A 38 -8.44 12.14 5.36
N HIS A 39 -8.62 11.51 4.20
CA HIS A 39 -9.67 11.89 3.25
C HIS A 39 -10.89 11.01 3.38
N SER A 40 -10.70 9.72 3.58
CA SER A 40 -11.82 8.79 3.75
C SER A 40 -12.53 8.92 5.10
N GLY A 41 -11.84 9.44 6.13
CA GLY A 41 -12.34 9.50 7.51
C GLY A 41 -12.49 8.14 8.19
N GLN A 42 -12.17 7.04 7.48
CA GLN A 42 -12.25 5.68 7.99
C GLN A 42 -11.20 5.46 9.06
N THR A 43 -11.55 4.63 10.04
CA THR A 43 -10.60 4.13 11.04
C THR A 43 -10.39 2.65 10.84
N TRP A 44 -9.13 2.22 10.80
CA TRP A 44 -8.74 0.82 10.69
C TRP A 44 -7.82 0.46 11.85
N SER A 45 -7.97 -0.75 12.38
CA SER A 45 -7.10 -1.34 13.40
C SER A 45 -6.68 -2.73 12.95
N GLY A 46 -5.39 -3.05 13.10
CA GLY A 46 -4.84 -4.36 12.75
C GLY A 46 -3.31 -4.33 12.68
N VAL A 47 -2.71 -5.43 12.26
CA VAL A 47 -1.26 -5.53 12.06
C VAL A 47 -0.90 -4.91 10.70
N PRO A 48 -0.11 -3.82 10.64
CA PRO A 48 0.10 -3.02 9.43
C PRO A 48 1.07 -3.67 8.43
N ILE A 49 0.75 -4.89 8.03
CA ILE A 49 1.40 -5.65 6.96
C ILE A 49 0.35 -5.82 5.86
N ILE A 50 0.78 -5.77 4.61
CA ILE A 50 -0.10 -5.91 3.45
C ILE A 50 0.49 -6.97 2.52
N ALA A 51 -0.30 -8.00 2.17
CA ALA A 51 0.06 -8.89 1.06
C ALA A 51 -0.08 -8.14 -0.27
N ALA A 52 0.98 -8.17 -1.08
CA ALA A 52 1.07 -7.43 -2.34
C ALA A 52 0.06 -7.92 -3.39
N ASN A 53 -0.43 -7.00 -4.22
CA ASN A 53 -1.41 -7.21 -5.29
C ASN A 53 -0.88 -7.92 -6.54
N MET A 54 0.07 -8.83 -6.35
CA MET A 54 0.56 -9.74 -7.39
C MET A 54 -0.40 -10.93 -7.51
N ASP A 55 -0.61 -11.43 -8.73
CA ASP A 55 -1.46 -12.59 -9.04
C ASP A 55 -1.07 -13.88 -8.29
N THR A 56 0.17 -13.95 -7.84
CA THR A 56 0.75 -15.07 -7.09
C THR A 56 0.84 -14.85 -5.58
N VAL A 57 0.36 -13.69 -5.09
CA VAL A 57 0.44 -13.31 -3.66
C VAL A 57 -0.92 -12.86 -3.15
N GLY A 58 -1.50 -11.82 -3.74
CA GLY A 58 -2.74 -11.19 -3.31
C GLY A 58 -3.97 -11.95 -3.81
N THR A 59 -4.08 -13.23 -3.48
CA THR A 59 -5.24 -14.07 -3.86
C THR A 59 -6.33 -14.04 -2.79
N PHE A 60 -7.52 -14.56 -3.11
CA PHE A 60 -8.60 -14.67 -2.13
C PHE A 60 -8.27 -15.62 -0.97
N GLU A 61 -7.51 -16.68 -1.24
CA GLU A 61 -7.05 -17.63 -0.22
C GLU A 61 -6.06 -16.95 0.75
N MET A 62 -5.17 -16.10 0.21
CA MET A 62 -4.26 -15.29 1.04
C MET A 62 -5.05 -14.31 1.92
N ALA A 63 -6.06 -13.66 1.35
CA ALA A 63 -6.93 -12.76 2.11
C ALA A 63 -7.64 -13.48 3.27
N GLN A 64 -8.15 -14.69 3.06
CA GLN A 64 -8.77 -15.49 4.12
C GLN A 64 -7.77 -15.88 5.21
N ALA A 65 -6.55 -16.29 4.81
CA ALA A 65 -5.53 -16.73 5.75
C ALA A 65 -4.99 -15.58 6.62
N LEU A 66 -4.79 -14.40 6.02
CA LEU A 66 -4.19 -13.24 6.70
C LEU A 66 -5.20 -12.44 7.53
N ALA A 67 -6.49 -12.48 7.20
CA ALA A 67 -7.53 -11.83 7.99
C ALA A 67 -7.57 -12.33 9.45
N GLY A 68 -7.27 -13.61 9.70
CA GLY A 68 -7.19 -14.15 11.07
C GLY A 68 -6.04 -13.59 11.92
N PHE A 69 -5.16 -12.77 11.33
CA PHE A 69 -4.09 -12.03 12.00
C PHE A 69 -4.29 -10.51 11.89
N ASP A 70 -5.48 -10.05 11.47
CA ASP A 70 -5.80 -8.65 11.22
C ASP A 70 -4.83 -7.99 10.22
N ILE A 71 -4.37 -8.77 9.24
CA ILE A 71 -3.43 -8.34 8.18
C ILE A 71 -4.21 -8.09 6.89
N LEU A 72 -3.92 -6.96 6.25
CA LEU A 72 -4.53 -6.56 4.98
C LEU A 72 -4.00 -7.40 3.81
N THR A 73 -4.86 -7.64 2.81
CA THR A 73 -4.46 -8.20 1.51
C THR A 73 -4.93 -7.28 0.40
N ALA A 74 -3.99 -6.73 -0.38
CA ALA A 74 -4.32 -6.07 -1.63
C ALA A 74 -4.54 -7.16 -2.68
N VAL A 75 -5.80 -7.42 -3.05
CA VAL A 75 -6.13 -8.50 -3.99
C VAL A 75 -5.74 -8.08 -5.39
N HIS A 76 -5.10 -8.98 -6.14
CA HIS A 76 -4.67 -8.69 -7.51
C HIS A 76 -5.87 -8.34 -8.42
N LYS A 77 -5.61 -7.53 -9.47
CA LYS A 77 -6.67 -6.97 -10.30
C LYS A 77 -7.21 -7.89 -11.40
N HIS A 78 -6.88 -9.18 -11.38
CA HIS A 78 -7.17 -10.09 -12.51
C HIS A 78 -8.44 -10.93 -12.33
N TYR A 79 -8.99 -11.01 -11.12
CA TYR A 79 -10.30 -11.63 -10.92
C TYR A 79 -11.41 -10.82 -11.61
N THR A 80 -12.42 -11.54 -12.09
CA THR A 80 -13.65 -10.97 -12.66
C THR A 80 -14.60 -10.51 -11.56
N VAL A 81 -15.63 -9.75 -11.94
CA VAL A 81 -16.67 -9.30 -10.99
C VAL A 81 -17.45 -10.48 -10.42
N GLU A 82 -17.67 -11.52 -11.22
CA GLU A 82 -18.35 -12.75 -10.80
C GLU A 82 -17.52 -13.53 -9.77
N GLU A 83 -16.20 -13.60 -9.95
CA GLU A 83 -15.30 -14.23 -8.98
C GLU A 83 -15.28 -13.46 -7.65
N TRP A 84 -15.27 -12.12 -7.70
CA TRP A 84 -15.45 -11.28 -6.53
C TRP A 84 -16.80 -11.51 -5.84
N ALA A 85 -17.89 -11.61 -6.60
CA ALA A 85 -19.21 -11.90 -6.04
C ALA A 85 -19.24 -13.28 -5.36
N ALA A 86 -18.64 -14.30 -5.96
CA ALA A 86 -18.51 -15.63 -5.37
C ALA A 86 -17.69 -15.61 -4.06
N PHE A 87 -16.56 -14.90 -4.06
CA PHE A 87 -15.76 -14.71 -2.85
C PHE A 87 -16.54 -14.00 -1.74
N ILE A 88 -17.19 -12.86 -2.05
CA ILE A 88 -17.97 -12.08 -1.08
C ILE A 88 -19.12 -12.89 -0.47
N ASN A 89 -19.76 -13.76 -1.25
CA ASN A 89 -20.86 -14.60 -0.76
C ASN A 89 -20.40 -15.68 0.25
N THR A 90 -19.10 -15.99 0.28
CA THR A 90 -18.53 -17.04 1.16
C THR A 90 -17.63 -16.46 2.25
N ALA A 91 -17.03 -15.29 2.03
CA ALA A 91 -16.16 -14.62 2.98
C ALA A 91 -16.96 -14.03 4.15
N SER A 92 -16.36 -14.08 5.36
CA SER A 92 -16.93 -13.41 6.52
C SER A 92 -16.79 -11.89 6.40
N ALA A 93 -17.64 -11.13 7.10
CA ALA A 93 -17.52 -9.68 7.17
C ALA A 93 -16.16 -9.22 7.74
N ASP A 94 -15.51 -10.08 8.53
CA ASP A 94 -14.19 -9.83 9.10
C ASP A 94 -13.08 -9.90 8.03
N VAL A 95 -13.12 -10.93 7.17
CA VAL A 95 -12.21 -11.03 6.01
C VAL A 95 -12.37 -9.82 5.09
N LEU A 96 -13.60 -9.42 4.78
CA LEU A 96 -13.87 -8.33 3.84
C LEU A 96 -13.32 -6.96 4.31
N LYS A 97 -13.23 -6.72 5.63
CA LYS A 97 -12.61 -5.50 6.18
C LYS A 97 -11.11 -5.43 5.94
N HIS A 98 -10.47 -6.58 5.73
CA HIS A 98 -9.04 -6.72 5.53
C HIS A 98 -8.65 -6.89 4.04
N VAL A 99 -9.56 -6.57 3.12
CA VAL A 99 -9.33 -6.68 1.68
C VAL A 99 -9.23 -5.30 1.02
N MET A 100 -8.23 -5.12 0.16
CA MET A 100 -8.12 -3.98 -0.74
C MET A 100 -8.39 -4.41 -2.19
N VAL A 101 -9.24 -3.66 -2.89
CA VAL A 101 -9.54 -3.88 -4.30
C VAL A 101 -8.50 -3.14 -5.15
N SER A 102 -7.69 -3.88 -5.92
CA SER A 102 -6.64 -3.26 -6.73
C SER A 102 -7.12 -2.84 -8.12
N THR A 103 -6.57 -1.76 -8.65
CA THR A 103 -6.93 -1.21 -9.97
C THR A 103 -5.75 -0.50 -10.64
N GLY A 104 -5.77 -0.43 -11.98
CA GLY A 104 -4.87 0.41 -12.76
C GLY A 104 -5.50 1.78 -13.03
N THR A 105 -5.15 2.40 -14.17
CA THR A 105 -5.68 3.72 -14.56
C THR A 105 -6.51 3.72 -15.84
N SER A 106 -6.84 2.54 -16.40
CA SER A 106 -7.69 2.48 -17.60
C SER A 106 -9.15 2.64 -17.23
N ASP A 107 -9.98 3.10 -18.17
CA ASP A 107 -11.43 3.21 -17.93
C ASP A 107 -12.06 1.84 -17.65
N ALA A 108 -11.60 0.78 -18.32
CA ALA A 108 -12.06 -0.58 -18.06
C ALA A 108 -11.71 -1.07 -16.64
N ASP A 109 -10.50 -0.77 -16.15
CA ASP A 109 -10.12 -1.08 -14.76
C ASP A 109 -10.98 -0.28 -13.78
N PHE A 110 -11.25 1.00 -14.06
CA PHE A 110 -12.11 1.85 -13.23
C PHE A 110 -13.55 1.34 -13.15
N GLU A 111 -14.17 1.05 -14.30
CA GLU A 111 -15.54 0.51 -14.37
C GLU A 111 -15.67 -0.82 -13.61
N LYS A 112 -14.68 -1.71 -13.76
CA LYS A 112 -14.65 -2.97 -13.01
C LYS A 112 -14.55 -2.73 -11.51
N THR A 113 -13.70 -1.80 -11.07
CA THR A 113 -13.59 -1.44 -9.65
C THR A 113 -14.89 -0.88 -9.10
N VAL A 114 -15.60 -0.02 -9.86
CA VAL A 114 -16.94 0.46 -9.47
C VAL A 114 -17.90 -0.70 -9.24
N GLN A 115 -17.93 -1.67 -10.17
CA GLN A 115 -18.81 -2.84 -10.05
C GLN A 115 -18.47 -3.69 -8.82
N ILE A 116 -17.17 -3.96 -8.58
CA ILE A 116 -16.72 -4.74 -7.40
C ILE A 116 -17.07 -4.04 -6.09
N LEU A 117 -16.78 -2.73 -5.97
CA LEU A 117 -17.07 -1.97 -4.75
C LEU A 117 -18.57 -1.87 -4.45
N ALA A 118 -19.42 -1.94 -5.47
CA ALA A 118 -20.87 -1.96 -5.33
C ALA A 118 -21.41 -3.30 -4.79
N LEU A 119 -20.64 -4.40 -4.88
CA LEU A 119 -21.07 -5.72 -4.40
C LEU A 119 -21.20 -5.76 -2.87
N ASN A 120 -20.34 -5.04 -2.14
CA ASN A 120 -20.39 -5.02 -0.68
C ASN A 120 -19.81 -3.72 -0.09
N PRO A 121 -20.56 -3.00 0.76
CA PRO A 121 -20.08 -1.77 1.38
C PRO A 121 -18.87 -1.96 2.30
N ALA A 122 -18.63 -3.17 2.81
CA ALA A 122 -17.49 -3.50 3.68
C ALA A 122 -16.13 -3.44 2.96
N LEU A 123 -16.10 -3.47 1.63
CA LEU A 123 -14.88 -3.27 0.85
C LEU A 123 -14.44 -1.79 0.95
N ASN A 124 -13.64 -1.48 1.96
CA ASN A 124 -13.31 -0.09 2.32
C ASN A 124 -12.01 0.41 1.72
N PHE A 125 -11.17 -0.46 1.17
CA PHE A 125 -9.86 -0.11 0.66
C PHE A 125 -9.75 -0.27 -0.85
N VAL A 126 -9.13 0.70 -1.51
CA VAL A 126 -8.76 0.66 -2.93
C VAL A 126 -7.25 0.81 -3.06
N CYS A 127 -6.61 -0.05 -3.85
CA CYS A 127 -5.19 0.02 -4.19
C CYS A 127 -5.03 0.42 -5.66
N ILE A 128 -4.66 1.68 -5.93
CA ILE A 128 -4.39 2.16 -7.28
C ILE A 128 -2.89 2.01 -7.55
N ASP A 129 -2.54 1.08 -8.42
CA ASP A 129 -1.16 0.64 -8.60
C ASP A 129 -0.69 0.80 -10.05
N VAL A 130 0.37 1.59 -10.22
CA VAL A 130 1.09 1.79 -11.48
C VAL A 130 2.60 1.78 -11.25
N ALA A 131 3.36 1.39 -12.28
CA ALA A 131 4.82 1.37 -12.20
C ALA A 131 5.44 2.78 -12.05
N ASN A 132 4.76 3.83 -12.53
CA ASN A 132 5.25 5.20 -12.50
C ASN A 132 4.18 6.16 -11.96
N GLY A 133 4.17 6.39 -10.65
CA GLY A 133 3.27 7.32 -9.98
C GLY A 133 3.54 8.80 -10.25
N TYR A 134 4.63 9.14 -10.96
CA TYR A 134 5.00 10.52 -11.31
C TYR A 134 4.27 11.07 -12.55
N SER A 135 3.34 10.30 -13.12
CA SER A 135 2.56 10.75 -14.27
C SER A 135 1.43 11.67 -13.83
N GLU A 136 1.28 12.83 -14.47
CA GLU A 136 0.12 13.71 -14.25
C GLU A 136 -1.21 12.99 -14.49
N HIS A 137 -1.26 12.05 -15.45
CA HIS A 137 -2.43 11.20 -15.66
C HIS A 137 -2.77 10.36 -14.42
N PHE A 138 -1.77 9.88 -13.68
CA PHE A 138 -2.00 9.13 -12.45
C PHE A 138 -2.56 10.02 -11.34
N VAL A 139 -2.04 11.24 -11.19
CA VAL A 139 -2.56 12.24 -10.25
C VAL A 139 -4.03 12.56 -10.53
N GLN A 140 -4.36 12.81 -11.79
CA GLN A 140 -5.73 13.04 -12.25
C GLN A 140 -6.64 11.83 -11.98
N PHE A 141 -6.12 10.62 -12.16
CA PHE A 141 -6.86 9.40 -11.84
C PHE A 141 -7.13 9.25 -10.34
N VAL A 142 -6.15 9.57 -9.47
CA VAL A 142 -6.34 9.57 -8.01
C VAL A 142 -7.42 10.57 -7.59
N ALA A 143 -7.42 11.78 -8.17
CA ALA A 143 -8.45 12.78 -7.91
C ALA A 143 -9.84 12.29 -8.36
N LYS A 144 -9.96 11.72 -9.57
CA LYS A 144 -11.18 11.08 -10.08
C LYS A 144 -11.67 9.95 -9.16
N ALA A 145 -10.75 9.11 -8.69
CA ALA A 145 -11.06 8.01 -7.77
C ALA A 145 -11.56 8.51 -6.41
N ARG A 146 -10.96 9.56 -5.85
CA ARG A 146 -11.44 10.20 -4.61
C ARG A 146 -12.85 10.77 -4.79
N GLU A 147 -13.12 11.45 -5.89
CA GLU A 147 -14.46 11.99 -6.17
C GLU A 147 -15.52 10.87 -6.28
N ALA A 148 -15.19 9.78 -6.96
CA ALA A 148 -16.09 8.64 -7.14
C ALA A 148 -16.30 7.82 -5.86
N TRP A 149 -15.29 7.72 -4.99
CA TRP A 149 -15.28 6.87 -3.80
C TRP A 149 -14.90 7.65 -2.54
N PRO A 150 -15.68 8.68 -2.15
CA PRO A 150 -15.27 9.65 -1.12
C PRO A 150 -15.06 9.02 0.27
N THR A 151 -15.72 7.90 0.56
CA THR A 151 -15.64 7.20 1.85
C THR A 151 -14.70 6.00 1.86
N LYS A 152 -14.07 5.68 0.72
CA LYS A 152 -13.11 4.57 0.61
C LYS A 152 -11.71 5.07 0.91
N THR A 153 -10.93 4.27 1.61
CA THR A 153 -9.52 4.53 1.87
C THR A 153 -8.71 4.19 0.61
N ILE A 154 -8.00 5.17 0.07
CA ILE A 154 -7.26 5.04 -1.19
C ILE A 154 -5.77 4.93 -0.89
N CYS A 155 -5.18 3.80 -1.27
CA CYS A 155 -3.74 3.60 -1.37
C CYS A 155 -3.30 3.79 -2.82
N ALA A 156 -2.32 4.65 -3.09
CA ALA A 156 -1.88 4.98 -4.45
C ALA A 156 -0.36 5.02 -4.58
N GLY A 157 0.18 4.42 -5.65
CA GLY A 157 1.60 4.52 -5.98
C GLY A 157 1.97 3.81 -7.29
N ASN A 158 3.26 3.67 -7.63
CA ASN A 158 4.42 3.87 -6.75
C ASN A 158 5.22 5.15 -6.98
N VAL A 159 5.76 5.69 -5.88
CA VAL A 159 6.67 6.85 -5.84
C VAL A 159 7.85 6.57 -4.90
N VAL A 160 8.87 7.42 -4.90
CA VAL A 160 10.08 7.28 -4.05
C VAL A 160 10.60 8.59 -3.46
N THR A 161 9.91 9.70 -3.68
CA THR A 161 10.33 11.03 -3.25
C THR A 161 9.20 11.78 -2.55
N GLY A 162 9.58 12.75 -1.71
CA GLY A 162 8.67 13.50 -0.85
C GLY A 162 7.65 14.33 -1.64
N GLU A 163 8.06 15.03 -2.70
CA GLU A 163 7.16 15.93 -3.45
C GLU A 163 6.00 15.19 -4.12
N MET A 164 6.29 14.02 -4.70
CA MET A 164 5.25 13.23 -5.35
C MET A 164 4.37 12.53 -4.32
N CYS A 165 4.93 12.19 -3.15
CA CYS A 165 4.14 11.70 -2.02
C CYS A 165 3.13 12.76 -1.53
N GLU A 166 3.58 14.00 -1.37
CA GLU A 166 2.70 15.12 -1.02
C GLU A 166 1.62 15.35 -2.07
N GLU A 167 1.99 15.37 -3.36
CA GLU A 167 1.04 15.58 -4.46
C GLU A 167 -0.06 14.50 -4.49
N LEU A 168 0.30 13.22 -4.31
CA LEU A 168 -0.71 12.14 -4.25
C LEU A 168 -1.64 12.29 -3.06
N ILE A 169 -1.12 12.68 -1.89
CA ILE A 169 -1.95 12.92 -0.71
C ILE A 169 -2.88 14.12 -0.96
N LEU A 170 -2.37 15.24 -1.47
CA LEU A 170 -3.19 16.42 -1.77
C LEU A 170 -4.26 16.12 -2.82
N SER A 171 -3.99 15.18 -3.74
CA SER A 171 -4.93 14.75 -4.78
C SER A 171 -5.98 13.75 -4.29
N GLY A 172 -5.87 13.25 -3.06
CA GLY A 172 -6.91 12.45 -2.41
C GLY A 172 -6.49 11.05 -1.98
N ALA A 173 -5.23 10.65 -2.14
CA ALA A 173 -4.73 9.41 -1.55
C ALA A 173 -4.67 9.53 -0.01
N ASP A 174 -5.12 8.50 0.70
CA ASP A 174 -4.94 8.39 2.15
C ASP A 174 -3.58 7.77 2.49
N ILE A 175 -3.12 6.85 1.65
CA ILE A 175 -1.90 6.08 1.82
C ILE A 175 -1.09 6.13 0.51
N VAL A 176 0.21 6.40 0.59
CA VAL A 176 1.10 6.40 -0.58
C VAL A 176 1.95 5.14 -0.61
N LYS A 177 1.94 4.39 -1.72
CA LYS A 177 2.78 3.20 -1.91
C LYS A 177 4.16 3.61 -2.41
N VAL A 178 5.19 3.28 -1.64
CA VAL A 178 6.57 3.77 -1.81
C VAL A 178 7.47 2.64 -2.27
N GLY A 179 8.08 2.79 -3.44
CA GLY A 179 9.08 1.84 -3.94
C GLY A 179 9.13 1.74 -5.46
N ILE A 180 10.28 2.08 -6.06
CA ILE A 180 10.54 1.87 -7.49
C ILE A 180 11.84 1.05 -7.63
N GLY A 181 11.67 -0.17 -8.12
CA GLY A 181 12.76 -1.12 -8.30
C GLY A 181 13.30 -1.91 -7.10
N PRO A 182 12.72 -1.92 -5.88
CA PRO A 182 13.26 -2.71 -4.76
C PRO A 182 12.79 -4.18 -4.77
N GLY A 183 11.74 -4.51 -5.54
CA GLY A 183 11.12 -5.84 -5.54
C GLY A 183 12.05 -6.97 -6.00
N SER A 184 11.90 -8.16 -5.42
CA SER A 184 12.75 -9.34 -5.67
C SER A 184 12.78 -9.79 -7.14
N VAL A 185 11.64 -9.70 -7.82
CA VAL A 185 11.49 -10.01 -9.26
C VAL A 185 11.48 -8.77 -10.15
N CYS A 186 11.70 -7.58 -9.58
CA CYS A 186 11.66 -6.33 -10.31
C CYS A 186 12.97 -6.12 -11.09
N THR A 187 12.86 -5.82 -12.38
CA THR A 187 14.04 -5.56 -13.24
C THR A 187 14.19 -4.10 -13.63
N THR A 188 13.33 -3.20 -13.13
CA THR A 188 13.30 -1.77 -13.50
C THR A 188 14.68 -1.11 -13.37
N ARG A 189 15.37 -1.24 -12.24
CA ARG A 189 16.71 -0.63 -12.05
C ARG A 189 17.71 -1.11 -13.09
N VAL A 190 17.71 -2.40 -13.42
CA VAL A 190 18.63 -3.00 -14.38
C VAL A 190 18.30 -2.59 -15.81
N LYS A 191 17.01 -2.45 -16.14
CA LYS A 191 16.55 -2.17 -17.51
C LYS A 191 16.52 -0.67 -17.85
N THR A 192 16.22 0.19 -16.87
CA THR A 192 15.99 1.62 -17.11
C THR A 192 16.99 2.52 -16.40
N GLY A 193 17.73 2.00 -15.42
CA GLY A 193 18.58 2.80 -14.52
C GLY A 193 17.78 3.61 -13.48
N VAL A 194 16.46 3.46 -13.43
CA VAL A 194 15.59 4.23 -12.53
C VAL A 194 15.25 3.43 -11.27
N GLY A 195 15.38 4.07 -10.12
CA GLY A 195 14.95 3.56 -8.82
C GLY A 195 15.57 4.37 -7.68
N TYR A 196 15.23 3.98 -6.45
CA TYR A 196 15.72 4.66 -5.24
C TYR A 196 15.94 3.64 -4.11
N PRO A 197 17.00 3.74 -3.30
CA PRO A 197 17.19 2.87 -2.15
C PRO A 197 16.04 2.96 -1.14
N GLN A 198 15.46 1.80 -0.80
CA GLN A 198 14.12 1.72 -0.22
C GLN A 198 14.02 2.40 1.15
N LEU A 199 15.02 2.24 2.02
CA LEU A 199 14.96 2.82 3.36
C LEU A 199 14.98 4.34 3.31
N SER A 200 15.83 4.93 2.46
CA SER A 200 15.81 6.38 2.25
C SER A 200 14.50 6.89 1.63
N ALA A 201 13.93 6.15 0.67
CA ALA A 201 12.62 6.50 0.10
C ALA A 201 11.52 6.48 1.17
N VAL A 202 11.53 5.47 2.04
CA VAL A 202 10.59 5.34 3.16
C VAL A 202 10.71 6.52 4.11
N ILE A 203 11.92 6.90 4.52
CA ILE A 203 12.15 8.04 5.43
C ILE A 203 11.62 9.33 4.79
N GLU A 204 12.01 9.61 3.55
CA GLU A 204 11.64 10.84 2.84
C GLU A 204 10.12 10.95 2.62
N CYS A 205 9.48 9.88 2.12
CA CYS A 205 8.04 9.86 1.91
C CYS A 205 7.24 9.81 3.21
N ALA A 206 7.75 9.17 4.27
CA ALA A 206 7.08 9.16 5.57
C ALA A 206 7.02 10.57 6.17
N ASP A 207 8.12 11.33 6.13
CA ASP A 207 8.15 12.70 6.64
C ASP A 207 7.16 13.60 5.88
N ALA A 208 7.17 13.52 4.55
CA ALA A 208 6.21 14.21 3.67
C ALA A 208 4.74 13.82 3.98
N ALA A 209 4.45 12.51 4.01
CA ALA A 209 3.09 12.03 4.21
C ALA A 209 2.53 12.42 5.58
N HIS A 210 3.29 12.19 6.65
CA HIS A 210 2.87 12.50 8.00
C HIS A 210 2.72 14.01 8.22
N GLY A 211 3.55 14.83 7.56
CA GLY A 211 3.41 16.30 7.57
C GLY A 211 2.04 16.78 7.06
N LEU A 212 1.43 16.00 6.16
CA LEU A 212 0.07 16.25 5.65
C LEU A 212 -1.02 15.41 6.34
N GLY A 213 -0.66 14.52 7.27
CA GLY A 213 -1.60 13.58 7.90
C GLY A 213 -2.00 12.38 7.04
N GLY A 214 -1.29 12.13 5.93
CA GLY A 214 -1.40 10.88 5.18
C GLY A 214 -0.49 9.78 5.76
N MET A 215 -0.58 8.58 5.19
CA MET A 215 0.22 7.41 5.56
C MET A 215 1.05 6.92 4.36
N ILE A 216 2.01 6.01 4.60
CA ILE A 216 2.73 5.34 3.52
C ILE A 216 2.73 3.81 3.68
N VAL A 217 3.00 3.10 2.59
CA VAL A 217 3.37 1.68 2.57
C VAL A 217 4.76 1.56 1.95
N SER A 218 5.69 0.89 2.64
CA SER A 218 6.96 0.47 2.02
C SER A 218 6.71 -0.78 1.17
N ASP A 219 6.79 -0.65 -0.15
CA ASP A 219 6.47 -1.72 -1.10
C ASP A 219 7.72 -2.30 -1.77
N GLY A 220 8.05 -3.52 -1.35
CA GLY A 220 9.15 -4.32 -1.89
C GLY A 220 10.49 -4.13 -1.18
N GLY A 221 11.43 -5.04 -1.47
CA GLY A 221 12.79 -5.03 -0.92
C GLY A 221 12.99 -5.71 0.43
N CYS A 222 11.92 -6.00 1.17
CA CYS A 222 12.01 -6.79 2.40
C CYS A 222 12.16 -8.29 2.08
N THR A 223 13.22 -8.91 2.59
CA THR A 223 13.51 -10.35 2.36
C THR A 223 13.59 -11.18 3.64
N MET A 224 13.61 -10.50 4.79
CA MET A 224 13.60 -11.11 6.11
C MET A 224 12.81 -10.24 7.10
N PRO A 225 12.35 -10.79 8.23
CA PRO A 225 11.59 -10.03 9.24
C PRO A 225 12.32 -8.79 9.77
N GLY A 226 13.65 -8.83 9.81
CA GLY A 226 14.47 -7.68 10.20
C GLY A 226 14.40 -6.51 9.22
N ASP A 227 14.05 -6.73 7.96
CA ASP A 227 13.80 -5.65 6.99
C ASP A 227 12.43 -5.03 7.22
N VAL A 228 11.41 -5.83 7.56
CA VAL A 228 10.07 -5.34 7.91
C VAL A 228 10.09 -4.48 9.19
N ALA A 229 11.00 -4.80 10.12
CA ALA A 229 11.18 -4.05 11.35
C ALA A 229 11.93 -2.70 11.16
N LYS A 230 12.68 -2.55 10.06
CA LYS A 230 13.45 -1.33 9.75
C LYS A 230 12.58 -0.33 8.99
#